data_AF-A0AAV1HPE3-F1
#
_entry.id   AF-A0AAV1HPE3-F1
#
_cell.length_a   1.000
_cell.length_b   1.000
_cell.length_c   1.000
_cell.angle_alpha   90.00
_cell.angle_beta   90.00
_cell.angle_gamma   90.00
#
_symmetry.space_group_name_H-M   'P 1'
#
loop_
_entity.id
_entity.type
_entity.pdbx_description
1 polymer ?
#
loop_
_entity_poly.entity_id
_entity_poly.type
_entity_poly.pdbx_seq_one_letter_code
_entity_poly.pdbx_strand_id
1 'polypeptide(L)'
;MCRLHIINGLPFTGAAASNAELHKYGHYSAPYWVAESIRASRHYTTDLAAADVIFVKDYCLITSIIAMYHSGAYSDGWEPLAQLGLAYKIIAKSARYKRRNGADYVFFSPHAVAGLGGYIETACNMFKSALHIVAEASQRYVCGYVQPEARDNLLVVPYASPHLEEEPQPGPKHNRDIHFYFHGGCAPNDSEGSYGYRMRAYIVKRIQQLKLRDASVTCTSDRPVVSHAVIRQEMRRAVFCLLLPGDTASSSRLTEIVLAGCIPVFLGPPWHAQPLAARLRYPDFSVFFQLDALSHLGGASLGVPHEPLAGQAASSVWDQQWYAPICS
;
A
#
# COMPACT_ATOMS: atom_id res chain seq x y z
N MET A 1 6.10 24.57 19.49
CA MET A 1 5.12 24.15 18.46
C MET A 1 5.86 23.25 17.50
N CYS A 2 5.38 22.03 17.21
CA CYS A 2 6.09 21.08 16.33
C CYS A 2 6.23 21.64 14.91
N ARG A 3 7.43 21.58 14.34
CA ARG A 3 7.77 22.04 12.98
C ARG A 3 8.11 20.88 12.07
N LEU A 4 7.62 20.91 10.84
CA LEU A 4 7.75 19.85 9.85
C LEU A 4 8.59 20.35 8.66
N HIS A 5 9.51 19.52 8.18
CA HIS A 5 10.32 19.81 7.00
C HIS A 5 10.32 18.64 6.03
N ILE A 6 10.58 18.91 4.75
CA ILE A 6 10.68 17.90 3.70
C ILE A 6 12.06 17.97 3.08
N ILE A 7 12.75 16.84 3.03
CA ILE A 7 13.96 16.69 2.22
C ILE A 7 13.61 15.87 0.98
N ASN A 8 13.93 16.40 -0.20
CA ASN A 8 13.82 15.63 -1.45
C ASN A 8 15.01 14.69 -1.58
N GLY A 9 14.78 13.43 -1.94
CA GLY A 9 15.79 12.38 -2.08
C GLY A 9 16.75 12.51 -3.27
N LEU A 10 17.16 13.73 -3.65
CA LEU A 10 17.84 14.17 -4.89
C LEU A 10 16.88 14.70 -5.98
N PRO A 11 17.27 15.75 -6.74
CA PRO A 11 16.52 16.23 -7.88
C PRO A 11 16.58 15.21 -9.03
N PHE A 12 15.43 14.98 -9.68
CA PHE A 12 15.35 14.24 -10.92
C PHE A 12 15.82 15.15 -12.07
N THR A 13 16.74 14.68 -12.91
CA THR A 13 17.21 15.42 -14.09
C THR A 13 16.99 14.66 -15.39
N GLY A 14 16.14 13.63 -15.38
CA GLY A 14 15.83 12.79 -16.55
C GLY A 14 14.72 13.38 -17.42
N ALA A 15 14.77 13.12 -18.73
CA ALA A 15 13.81 13.62 -19.72
C ALA A 15 12.51 12.78 -19.85
N ALA A 16 12.15 11.97 -18.85
CA ALA A 16 10.94 11.17 -18.88
C ALA A 16 9.77 11.97 -18.25
N ALA A 17 9.39 13.05 -18.91
CA ALA A 17 8.23 13.85 -18.57
C ALA A 17 7.17 13.65 -19.64
N SER A 18 6.25 12.70 -19.42
CA SER A 18 5.00 12.68 -20.18
C SER A 18 3.75 12.54 -19.33
N ASN A 19 3.84 12.08 -18.06
CA ASN A 19 2.67 11.78 -17.23
C ASN A 19 2.76 12.30 -15.78
N ALA A 20 3.45 13.42 -15.54
CA ALA A 20 3.63 14.01 -14.20
C ALA A 20 2.31 14.32 -13.46
N GLU A 21 1.17 14.43 -14.13
CA GLU A 21 -0.12 14.64 -13.46
C GLU A 21 -0.79 13.33 -13.01
N LEU A 22 -0.42 12.18 -13.56
CA LEU A 22 -1.13 10.92 -13.33
C LEU A 22 -0.68 10.23 -12.03
N HIS A 23 0.59 10.27 -11.66
CA HIS A 23 1.07 9.53 -10.47
C HIS A 23 0.43 9.93 -9.14
N LYS A 24 -0.07 11.16 -8.97
CA LYS A 24 -0.77 11.57 -7.74
C LYS A 24 -2.11 10.84 -7.56
N TYR A 25 -2.64 10.26 -8.63
CA TYR A 25 -3.85 9.41 -8.60
C TYR A 25 -3.53 7.90 -8.58
N GLY A 26 -2.24 7.53 -8.58
CA GLY A 26 -1.82 6.14 -8.55
C GLY A 26 -2.05 5.47 -7.20
N HIS A 27 -2.12 4.13 -7.19
CA HIS A 27 -2.31 3.30 -5.99
C HIS A 27 -1.30 3.64 -4.88
N TYR A 28 -0.05 3.95 -5.26
CA TYR A 28 1.07 4.14 -4.34
C TYR A 28 1.38 5.62 -4.04
N SER A 29 0.44 6.53 -4.30
CA SER A 29 0.61 7.99 -4.20
C SER A 29 0.63 8.54 -2.77
N ALA A 30 0.43 7.72 -1.74
CA ALA A 30 0.38 8.19 -0.35
C ALA A 30 1.59 9.05 0.10
N PRO A 31 2.86 8.73 -0.24
CA PRO A 31 4.00 9.59 0.11
C PRO A 31 3.92 10.99 -0.53
N TYR A 32 3.33 11.10 -1.73
CA TYR A 32 3.08 12.39 -2.38
C TYR A 32 2.09 13.22 -1.55
N TRP A 33 0.92 12.64 -1.23
CA TRP A 33 -0.12 13.35 -0.49
C TRP A 33 0.29 13.72 0.93
N VAL A 34 1.12 12.91 1.60
CA VAL A 34 1.74 13.29 2.88
C VAL A 34 2.64 14.50 2.71
N ALA A 35 3.48 14.53 1.68
CA ALA A 35 4.35 15.68 1.41
C ALA A 35 3.56 16.95 1.09
N GLU A 36 2.48 16.86 0.32
CA GLU A 36 1.61 18.02 0.04
C GLU A 36 0.88 18.49 1.31
N SER A 37 0.37 17.57 2.13
CA SER A 37 -0.25 17.89 3.41
C SER A 37 0.71 18.58 4.38
N ILE A 38 1.98 18.16 4.40
CA ILE A 38 3.03 18.81 5.19
C ILE A 38 3.27 20.24 4.66
N ARG A 39 3.41 20.44 3.34
CA ARG A 39 3.64 21.77 2.74
C ARG A 39 2.51 22.75 3.03
N ALA A 40 1.26 22.28 2.97
CA ALA A 40 0.07 23.09 3.23
C ALA A 40 -0.13 23.40 4.73
N SER A 41 0.59 22.71 5.61
CA SER A 41 0.44 22.89 7.06
C SER A 41 1.08 24.18 7.55
N ARG A 42 0.42 24.85 8.50
CA ARG A 42 0.99 25.98 9.28
C ARG A 42 2.27 25.61 10.05
N HIS A 43 2.54 24.31 10.19
CA HIS A 43 3.71 23.77 10.87
C HIS A 43 4.91 23.56 9.93
N TYR A 44 4.75 23.78 8.63
CA TYR A 44 5.83 23.65 7.66
C TYR A 44 6.93 24.69 7.91
N THR A 45 8.18 24.26 7.77
CA THR A 45 9.34 25.14 7.76
C THR A 45 10.27 24.77 6.62
N THR A 46 10.86 25.78 5.99
CA THR A 46 11.95 25.61 5.03
C THR A 46 13.31 25.50 5.72
N ASP A 47 13.38 25.79 7.02
CA ASP A 47 14.61 25.68 7.82
C ASP A 47 14.75 24.29 8.43
N LEU A 48 15.66 23.50 7.85
CA LEU A 48 16.02 22.16 8.33
C LEU A 48 16.55 22.16 9.79
N ALA A 49 17.21 23.22 10.21
CA ALA A 49 17.74 23.32 11.57
C ALA A 49 16.60 23.47 12.60
N ALA A 50 15.56 24.24 12.25
CA ALA A 50 14.38 24.46 13.07
C ALA A 50 13.35 23.33 13.05
N ALA A 51 13.46 22.36 12.14
CA ALA A 51 12.52 21.24 12.04
C ALA A 51 12.56 20.32 13.28
N ASP A 52 11.39 19.85 13.72
CA ASP A 52 11.25 18.80 14.75
C ASP A 52 11.08 17.42 14.11
N VAL A 53 10.41 17.36 12.96
CA VAL A 53 10.22 16.14 12.16
C VAL A 53 10.61 16.42 10.70
N ILE A 54 11.31 15.47 10.09
CA ILE A 54 11.83 15.53 8.73
C ILE A 54 11.24 14.39 7.92
N PHE A 55 10.40 14.72 6.95
CA PHE A 55 9.87 13.75 5.99
C PHE A 55 10.81 13.61 4.80
N VAL A 56 11.25 12.39 4.51
CA VAL A 56 12.08 12.10 3.33
C VAL A 56 11.16 11.82 2.15
N LYS A 57 11.11 12.75 1.19
CA LYS A 57 10.36 12.59 -0.06
C LYS A 57 11.25 11.93 -1.11
N ASP A 58 11.30 10.60 -1.08
CA ASP A 58 11.93 9.73 -2.08
C ASP A 58 10.92 9.07 -3.03
N TYR A 59 9.65 9.47 -2.92
CA TYR A 59 8.51 9.01 -3.72
C TYR A 59 8.83 8.78 -5.19
N CYS A 60 9.49 9.73 -5.85
CA CYS A 60 9.77 9.64 -7.28
C CYS A 60 10.73 8.50 -7.64
N LEU A 61 11.76 8.29 -6.82
CA LEU A 61 12.70 7.17 -7.01
C LEU A 61 11.98 5.84 -6.78
N ILE A 62 11.15 5.75 -5.74
CA ILE A 62 10.41 4.53 -5.42
C ILE A 62 9.36 4.22 -6.49
N THR A 63 8.58 5.20 -6.93
CA THR A 63 7.57 5.02 -7.99
C THR A 63 8.21 4.55 -9.29
N SER A 64 9.39 5.08 -9.62
CA SER A 64 10.14 4.59 -10.76
C SER A 64 10.68 3.18 -10.61
N ILE A 65 11.14 2.79 -9.41
CA ILE A 65 11.52 1.39 -9.13
C ILE A 65 10.31 0.48 -9.34
N ILE A 66 9.15 0.84 -8.78
CA ILE A 66 7.89 0.11 -8.95
C ILE A 66 7.54 0.00 -10.44
N ALA A 67 7.63 1.11 -11.18
CA ALA A 67 7.38 1.14 -12.61
C ALA A 67 8.29 0.19 -13.39
N MET A 68 9.60 0.18 -13.11
CA MET A 68 10.55 -0.74 -13.73
C MET A 68 10.18 -2.21 -13.48
N TYR A 69 9.86 -2.56 -12.24
CA TYR A 69 9.51 -3.94 -11.86
C TYR A 69 8.22 -4.43 -12.52
N HIS A 70 7.22 -3.57 -12.71
CA HIS A 70 5.92 -3.98 -13.27
C HIS A 70 5.81 -3.82 -14.78
N SER A 71 6.51 -2.87 -15.39
CA SER A 71 6.49 -2.68 -16.85
C SER A 71 7.55 -3.51 -17.58
N GLY A 72 8.59 -3.97 -16.88
CA GLY A 72 9.78 -4.58 -17.49
C GLY A 72 10.58 -3.61 -18.36
N ALA A 73 10.20 -2.33 -18.42
CA ALA A 73 10.88 -1.32 -19.21
C ALA A 73 12.10 -0.80 -18.44
N TYR A 74 13.27 -1.30 -18.82
CA TYR A 74 14.54 -0.64 -18.50
C TYR A 74 14.72 0.56 -19.44
N SER A 75 14.94 1.75 -18.89
CA SER A 75 15.55 2.83 -19.66
C SER A 75 17.07 2.68 -19.54
N ASP A 76 17.75 2.45 -20.67
CA ASP A 76 19.20 2.31 -20.69
C ASP A 76 19.88 3.51 -20.01
N GLY A 77 20.62 3.23 -18.93
CA GLY A 77 21.49 4.18 -18.24
C GLY A 77 20.94 4.83 -16.96
N TRP A 78 19.68 4.57 -16.56
CA TRP A 78 19.14 5.13 -15.32
C TRP A 78 18.81 4.05 -14.28
N GLU A 79 19.51 4.12 -13.15
CA GLU A 79 19.45 3.14 -12.05
C GLU A 79 18.85 3.77 -10.78
N PRO A 80 17.51 3.78 -10.60
CA PRO A 80 16.88 4.48 -9.48
C PRO A 80 17.25 3.88 -8.11
N LEU A 81 17.54 2.58 -8.04
CA LEU A 81 18.05 1.96 -6.82
C LEU A 81 19.41 2.55 -6.41
N ALA A 82 20.31 2.77 -7.37
CA ALA A 82 21.62 3.38 -7.09
C ALA A 82 21.47 4.83 -6.64
N GLN A 83 20.57 5.60 -7.26
CA GLN A 83 20.28 6.99 -6.87
C GLN A 83 19.69 7.08 -5.47
N LEU A 84 18.75 6.20 -5.14
CA LEU A 84 18.15 6.12 -3.81
C LEU A 84 19.18 5.76 -2.73
N GLY A 85 20.05 4.80 -3.02
CA GLY A 85 21.18 4.46 -2.15
C GLY A 85 22.14 5.63 -1.93
N LEU A 86 22.43 6.42 -2.96
CA LEU A 86 23.25 7.63 -2.84
C LEU A 86 22.57 8.69 -1.97
N ALA A 87 21.28 8.97 -2.21
CA ALA A 87 20.49 9.91 -1.42
C ALA A 87 20.51 9.55 0.07
N TYR A 88 20.32 8.26 0.38
CA TYR A 88 20.35 7.76 1.75
C TYR A 88 21.72 7.89 2.41
N LYS A 89 22.80 7.62 1.66
CA LYS A 89 24.18 7.86 2.14
C LYS A 89 24.43 9.34 2.44
N ILE A 90 23.91 10.25 1.62
CA ILE A 90 24.03 11.70 1.86
C ILE A 90 23.28 12.09 3.12
N ILE A 91 22.03 11.64 3.29
CA ILE A 91 21.23 11.89 4.50
C ILE A 91 21.96 11.38 5.74
N ALA A 92 22.41 10.13 5.74
CA ALA A 92 23.09 9.51 6.88
C ALA A 92 24.41 10.22 7.25
N LYS A 93 25.09 10.84 6.29
CA LYS A 93 26.32 11.62 6.52
C LYS A 93 26.07 13.04 7.02
N SER A 94 24.86 13.58 6.87
CA SER A 94 24.52 14.94 7.23
C SER A 94 24.68 15.21 8.74
N ALA A 95 25.05 16.44 9.10
CA ALA A 95 25.16 16.85 10.49
C ALA A 95 23.82 16.73 11.24
N ARG A 96 22.71 17.03 10.54
CA ARG A 96 21.36 16.92 11.10
C ARG A 96 21.05 15.48 11.52
N TYR A 97 21.27 14.52 10.62
CA TYR A 97 21.02 13.11 10.91
C TYR A 97 21.87 12.62 12.08
N LYS A 98 23.19 12.85 12.04
CA LYS A 98 24.14 12.40 13.07
C LYS A 98 23.78 12.91 14.47
N ARG A 99 23.28 14.15 14.58
CA ARG A 99 22.93 14.78 15.86
C ARG A 99 21.90 13.99 16.67
N ARG A 100 20.94 13.35 16.00
CA ARG A 100 19.85 12.57 16.63
C ARG A 100 19.82 11.12 16.20
N ASN A 101 20.87 10.65 15.51
CA ASN A 101 20.91 9.36 14.83
C ASN A 101 19.67 9.10 13.95
N GLY A 102 19.07 10.14 13.38
CA GLY A 102 17.86 10.03 12.57
C GLY A 102 16.52 9.96 13.33
N ALA A 103 16.47 10.13 14.65
CA ALA A 103 15.24 10.00 15.46
C ALA A 103 14.11 11.01 15.19
N ASP A 104 14.34 11.91 14.26
CA ASP A 104 13.45 12.93 13.74
C ASP A 104 13.03 12.67 12.28
N TYR A 105 13.54 11.61 11.64
CA TYR A 105 13.26 11.30 10.24
C TYR A 105 12.08 10.33 10.09
N VAL A 106 11.27 10.56 9.06
CA VAL A 106 10.20 9.67 8.62
C VAL A 106 10.48 9.24 7.18
N PHE A 107 10.46 7.93 6.96
CA PHE A 107 10.61 7.30 5.64
C PHE A 107 9.29 6.64 5.24
N PHE A 108 8.98 6.64 3.94
CA PHE A 108 7.73 6.05 3.45
C PHE A 108 7.97 5.20 2.20
N SER A 109 7.89 3.88 2.37
CA SER A 109 7.82 2.91 1.29
C SER A 109 6.37 2.47 1.02
N PRO A 110 5.76 2.88 -0.11
CA PRO A 110 4.35 2.60 -0.38
C PRO A 110 4.07 1.22 -0.99
N HIS A 111 5.08 0.40 -1.31
CA HIS A 111 4.88 -0.87 -2.01
C HIS A 111 5.90 -1.93 -1.60
N ALA A 112 5.42 -3.16 -1.37
CA ALA A 112 6.21 -4.36 -1.12
C ALA A 112 7.37 -4.63 -2.11
N VAL A 113 7.21 -4.28 -3.40
CA VAL A 113 8.23 -4.47 -4.45
C VAL A 113 9.46 -3.60 -4.21
N ALA A 114 9.34 -2.51 -3.45
CA ALA A 114 10.53 -1.78 -2.99
C ALA A 114 11.39 -2.63 -2.02
N GLY A 115 10.91 -3.77 -1.53
CA GLY A 115 11.75 -4.76 -0.85
C GLY A 115 12.62 -5.59 -1.79
N LEU A 116 12.25 -5.70 -3.07
CA LEU A 116 13.03 -6.39 -4.09
C LEU A 116 14.22 -5.48 -4.47
N GLY A 117 15.45 -5.99 -4.29
CA GLY A 117 16.69 -5.22 -4.48
C GLY A 117 17.31 -4.61 -3.21
N GLY A 118 16.82 -4.95 -2.01
CA GLY A 118 17.48 -4.59 -0.75
C GLY A 118 17.28 -3.13 -0.29
N TYR A 119 16.39 -2.36 -0.94
CA TYR A 119 16.08 -0.98 -0.52
C TYR A 119 15.49 -0.94 0.89
N ILE A 120 14.46 -1.75 1.17
CA ILE A 120 13.81 -1.71 2.48
C ILE A 120 14.76 -2.17 3.58
N GLU A 121 15.63 -3.14 3.27
CA GLU A 121 16.72 -3.56 4.15
C GLU A 121 17.71 -2.41 4.40
N THR A 122 18.11 -1.70 3.35
CA THR A 122 18.99 -0.52 3.45
C THR A 122 18.35 0.58 4.31
N ALA A 123 17.08 0.90 4.07
CA ALA A 123 16.33 1.87 4.86
C ALA A 123 16.25 1.43 6.33
N CYS A 124 15.89 0.15 6.56
CA CYS A 124 15.76 -0.39 7.89
C CYS A 124 17.10 -0.47 8.64
N ASN A 125 18.20 -0.78 7.98
CA ASN A 125 19.54 -0.83 8.58
C ASN A 125 20.11 0.56 8.85
N MET A 126 20.09 1.43 7.84
CA MET A 126 20.70 2.75 7.93
C MET A 126 19.92 3.67 8.86
N PHE A 127 18.59 3.57 8.85
CA PHE A 127 17.69 4.49 9.56
C PHE A 127 16.98 3.83 10.73
N LYS A 128 17.72 3.01 11.49
CA LYS A 128 17.15 2.23 12.59
C LYS A 128 16.45 3.03 13.67
N SER A 129 16.95 4.23 13.94
CA SER A 129 16.36 5.11 14.95
C SER A 129 15.33 6.07 14.38
N ALA A 130 14.97 5.97 13.08
CA ALA A 130 13.94 6.81 12.46
C ALA A 130 12.68 6.87 13.31
N LEU A 131 12.04 8.05 13.34
CA LEU A 131 10.79 8.25 14.06
C LEU A 131 9.73 7.27 13.58
N HIS A 132 9.56 7.19 12.25
CA HIS A 132 8.73 6.20 11.60
C HIS A 132 9.33 5.71 10.30
N ILE A 133 9.20 4.41 10.05
CA ILE A 133 9.38 3.81 8.73
C ILE A 133 8.01 3.25 8.33
N VAL A 134 7.36 3.94 7.39
CA VAL A 134 6.11 3.49 6.81
C VAL A 134 6.42 2.43 5.77
N ALA A 135 5.87 1.22 5.93
CA ALA A 135 6.15 0.07 5.09
C ALA A 135 4.94 -0.88 5.01
N GLU A 136 4.92 -1.72 3.98
CA GLU A 136 3.94 -2.81 3.86
C GLU A 136 4.12 -3.88 4.94
N ALA A 137 3.05 -4.64 5.21
CA ALA A 137 3.12 -5.72 6.19
C ALA A 137 4.17 -6.78 5.83
N SER A 138 4.33 -7.13 4.54
CA SER A 138 5.38 -8.06 4.10
C SER A 138 6.79 -7.50 4.33
N GLN A 139 6.97 -6.19 4.13
CA GLN A 139 8.23 -5.49 4.37
C GLN A 139 8.59 -5.39 5.86
N ARG A 140 7.58 -5.29 6.74
CA ARG A 140 7.79 -5.33 8.19
C ARG A 140 8.53 -6.60 8.62
N TYR A 141 8.24 -7.74 8.00
CA TYR A 141 8.96 -8.99 8.29
C TYR A 141 10.42 -8.94 7.82
N VAL A 142 10.70 -8.36 6.66
CA VAL A 142 12.10 -8.18 6.19
C VAL A 142 12.88 -7.34 7.19
N CYS A 143 12.31 -6.24 7.67
CA CYS A 143 12.96 -5.41 8.69
C CYS A 143 13.09 -6.10 10.04
N GLY A 144 12.15 -6.98 10.40
CA GLY A 144 12.21 -7.80 11.62
C GLY A 144 13.21 -8.95 11.54
N TYR A 145 13.45 -9.53 10.36
CA TYR A 145 14.47 -10.57 10.18
C TYR A 145 15.88 -9.99 10.39
N VAL A 146 16.11 -8.79 9.86
CA VAL A 146 17.41 -8.10 9.98
C VAL A 146 17.62 -7.55 11.40
N GLN A 147 16.54 -7.25 12.13
CA GLN A 147 16.59 -6.80 13.53
C GLN A 147 15.46 -7.46 14.33
N PRO A 148 15.74 -8.58 15.04
CA PRO A 148 14.72 -9.41 15.68
C PRO A 148 14.00 -8.76 16.87
N GLU A 149 14.47 -7.60 17.34
CA GLU A 149 13.70 -6.76 18.26
C GLU A 149 12.49 -6.16 17.51
N ALA A 150 11.28 -6.41 18.01
CA ALA A 150 10.06 -5.85 17.43
C ALA A 150 10.18 -4.32 17.32
N ARG A 151 10.35 -3.82 16.10
CA ARG A 151 10.54 -2.39 15.86
C ARG A 151 9.23 -1.63 16.08
N ASP A 152 9.20 -0.78 17.11
CA ASP A 152 8.05 0.08 17.43
C ASP A 152 7.87 1.25 16.45
N ASN A 153 8.90 1.55 15.63
CA ASN A 153 8.86 2.64 14.65
C ASN A 153 8.31 2.23 13.28
N LEU A 154 7.95 0.95 13.07
CA LEU A 154 7.33 0.51 11.81
C LEU A 154 5.83 0.82 11.80
N LEU A 155 5.37 1.46 10.73
CA LEU A 155 3.98 1.86 10.57
C LEU A 155 3.42 1.31 9.27
N VAL A 156 2.27 0.65 9.33
CA VAL A 156 1.46 0.34 8.15
C VAL A 156 0.37 1.41 8.08
N VAL A 157 0.28 2.15 6.98
CA VAL A 157 -0.71 3.21 6.79
C VAL A 157 -1.72 2.82 5.70
N PRO A 158 -2.97 3.34 5.77
CA PRO A 158 -3.97 3.01 4.78
C PRO A 158 -3.61 3.58 3.41
N TYR A 159 -4.21 2.99 2.37
CA TYR A 159 -4.21 3.58 1.03
C TYR A 159 -4.72 5.02 1.07
N ALA A 160 -4.07 5.93 0.35
CA ALA A 160 -4.54 7.30 0.17
C ALA A 160 -5.46 7.34 -1.05
N SER A 161 -6.78 7.35 -0.82
CA SER A 161 -7.75 7.45 -1.92
C SER A 161 -7.72 8.84 -2.54
N PRO A 162 -7.36 8.98 -3.82
CA PRO A 162 -7.29 10.28 -4.48
C PRO A 162 -8.67 10.73 -4.99
N HIS A 163 -9.72 9.93 -4.78
CA HIS A 163 -11.08 10.16 -5.30
C HIS A 163 -12.06 10.63 -4.22
N LEU A 164 -11.54 11.14 -3.10
CA LEU A 164 -12.33 11.59 -1.96
C LEU A 164 -13.13 12.88 -2.21
N GLU A 165 -12.63 13.74 -3.10
CA GLU A 165 -13.24 15.05 -3.38
C GLU A 165 -14.49 14.96 -4.27
N GLU A 166 -14.66 13.85 -4.98
CA GLU A 166 -15.65 13.72 -6.04
C GLU A 166 -17.03 13.23 -5.55
N GLU A 167 -17.15 12.72 -4.32
CA GLU A 167 -18.38 12.07 -3.88
C GLU A 167 -18.79 12.42 -2.43
N PRO A 168 -20.05 12.85 -2.20
CA PRO A 168 -20.55 13.13 -0.85
C PRO A 168 -20.42 11.91 0.07
N GLN A 169 -20.08 12.11 1.34
CA GLN A 169 -20.05 11.01 2.32
C GLN A 169 -21.45 10.38 2.44
N PRO A 170 -21.56 9.04 2.49
CA PRO A 170 -22.87 8.39 2.58
C PRO A 170 -23.51 8.69 3.94
N GLY A 171 -24.59 9.47 3.93
CA GLY A 171 -25.39 9.75 5.12
C GLY A 171 -26.18 8.55 5.67
N PRO A 172 -26.74 8.65 6.89
CA PRO A 172 -27.43 7.55 7.58
C PRO A 172 -28.65 6.96 6.85
N LYS A 173 -29.21 7.72 5.89
CA LYS A 173 -30.41 7.35 5.11
C LYS A 173 -30.09 6.75 3.73
N HIS A 174 -28.83 6.41 3.44
CA HIS A 174 -28.50 5.75 2.19
C HIS A 174 -29.22 4.39 2.08
N ASN A 175 -29.88 4.16 0.95
CA ASN A 175 -30.48 2.87 0.65
C ASN A 175 -29.38 1.83 0.48
N ARG A 176 -29.39 0.78 1.32
CA ARG A 176 -28.45 -0.33 1.25
C ARG A 176 -29.20 -1.61 0.90
N ASP A 177 -29.27 -1.89 -0.40
CA ASP A 177 -29.99 -3.02 -0.97
C ASP A 177 -29.10 -4.21 -1.33
N ILE A 178 -27.78 -4.08 -1.14
CA ILE A 178 -26.83 -5.19 -1.24
C ILE A 178 -26.44 -5.61 0.19
N HIS A 179 -26.67 -6.85 0.58
CA HIS A 179 -26.25 -7.32 1.91
C HIS A 179 -24.75 -7.61 1.97
N PHE A 180 -24.23 -8.38 1.01
CA PHE A 180 -22.81 -8.73 0.95
C PHE A 180 -22.20 -8.30 -0.38
N TYR A 181 -21.10 -7.57 -0.32
CA TYR A 181 -20.40 -7.07 -1.50
C TYR A 181 -18.93 -7.48 -1.54
N PHE A 182 -18.47 -7.91 -2.71
CA PHE A 182 -17.06 -8.03 -3.05
C PHE A 182 -16.87 -7.85 -4.55
N HIS A 183 -15.93 -7.00 -4.95
CA HIS A 183 -15.43 -6.96 -6.31
C HIS A 183 -13.91 -6.80 -6.28
N GLY A 184 -13.19 -7.69 -6.96
CA GLY A 184 -11.73 -7.62 -7.01
C GLY A 184 -11.09 -8.63 -7.94
N GLY A 185 -9.79 -8.44 -8.17
CA GLY A 185 -8.98 -9.35 -8.98
C GLY A 185 -8.77 -10.69 -8.28
N CYS A 186 -8.90 -11.80 -9.01
CA CYS A 186 -8.72 -13.16 -8.49
C CYS A 186 -7.96 -14.03 -9.48
N ALA A 187 -7.43 -15.15 -9.02
CA ALA A 187 -6.76 -16.09 -9.92
C ALA A 187 -7.75 -16.69 -10.92
N PRO A 188 -7.37 -16.84 -12.22
CA PRO A 188 -8.19 -17.52 -13.22
C PRO A 188 -8.36 -19.02 -12.90
N ASN A 189 -7.35 -19.62 -12.26
CA ASN A 189 -7.35 -21.01 -11.82
C ASN A 189 -6.58 -21.17 -10.49
N ASP A 190 -6.50 -22.39 -9.97
CA ASP A 190 -5.85 -22.70 -8.69
C ASP A 190 -4.31 -22.81 -8.76
N SER A 191 -3.72 -22.69 -9.96
CA SER A 191 -2.28 -22.75 -10.21
C SER A 191 -1.64 -21.38 -10.50
N GLU A 192 -2.43 -20.34 -10.80
CA GLU A 192 -1.92 -19.03 -11.22
C GLU A 192 -2.15 -17.94 -10.18
N GLY A 193 -1.26 -16.95 -10.17
CA GLY A 193 -1.34 -15.78 -9.28
C GLY A 193 -0.84 -16.03 -7.85
N SER A 194 -0.78 -14.95 -7.09
CA SER A 194 -0.34 -14.98 -5.69
C SER A 194 -1.30 -15.79 -4.80
N TYR A 195 -0.83 -16.16 -3.61
CA TYR A 195 -1.65 -16.84 -2.61
C TYR A 195 -2.95 -16.08 -2.32
N GLY A 196 -2.89 -14.76 -2.16
CA GLY A 196 -4.08 -13.93 -2.00
C GLY A 196 -5.04 -14.01 -3.19
N TYR A 197 -4.53 -13.97 -4.43
CA TYR A 197 -5.36 -14.12 -5.64
C TYR A 197 -6.11 -15.46 -5.67
N ARG A 198 -5.44 -16.55 -5.29
CA ARG A 198 -5.99 -17.91 -5.25
C ARG A 198 -7.03 -18.07 -4.15
N MET A 199 -6.78 -17.52 -2.96
CA MET A 199 -7.76 -17.51 -1.86
C MET A 199 -9.03 -16.76 -2.23
N ARG A 200 -8.92 -15.61 -2.89
CA ARG A 200 -10.09 -14.85 -3.34
C ARG A 200 -10.93 -15.64 -4.33
N ALA A 201 -10.30 -16.28 -5.32
CA ALA A 201 -10.99 -17.16 -6.26
C ALA A 201 -11.74 -18.28 -5.54
N TYR A 202 -11.08 -18.94 -4.57
CA TYR A 202 -11.70 -20.00 -3.78
C TYR A 202 -12.92 -19.52 -2.98
N ILE A 203 -12.79 -18.42 -2.23
CA ILE A 203 -13.87 -17.91 -1.37
C ILE A 203 -15.04 -17.41 -2.21
N VAL A 204 -14.79 -16.65 -3.28
CA VAL A 204 -15.86 -16.14 -4.15
C VAL A 204 -16.64 -17.28 -4.79
N LYS A 205 -15.96 -18.31 -5.30
CA LYS A 205 -16.63 -19.50 -5.87
C LYS A 205 -17.55 -20.17 -4.84
N ARG A 206 -17.11 -20.30 -3.59
CA ARG A 206 -17.94 -20.89 -2.51
C ARG A 206 -19.14 -20.02 -2.18
N ILE A 207 -18.99 -18.70 -2.08
CA ILE A 207 -20.11 -17.80 -1.80
C ILE A 207 -21.13 -17.82 -2.94
N GLN A 208 -20.68 -17.81 -4.20
CA GLN A 208 -21.56 -17.89 -5.37
C GLN A 208 -22.37 -19.21 -5.41
N GLN A 209 -21.78 -20.32 -4.96
CA GLN A 209 -22.48 -21.62 -4.85
C GLN A 209 -23.64 -21.60 -3.84
N LEU A 210 -23.61 -20.71 -2.85
CA LEU A 210 -24.69 -20.57 -1.86
C LEU A 210 -25.94 -19.90 -2.44
N LYS A 211 -25.85 -19.28 -3.63
CA LYS A 211 -26.97 -18.59 -4.32
C LYS A 211 -27.71 -17.60 -3.41
N LEU A 212 -26.97 -16.83 -2.62
CA LEU A 212 -27.52 -15.78 -1.77
C LEU A 212 -28.16 -14.70 -2.65
N ARG A 213 -29.42 -14.34 -2.37
CA ARG A 213 -30.19 -13.40 -3.22
C ARG A 213 -29.64 -11.97 -3.17
N ASP A 214 -29.13 -11.56 -2.02
CA ASP A 214 -28.71 -10.18 -1.76
C ASP A 214 -27.17 -10.06 -1.68
N ALA A 215 -26.45 -10.91 -2.40
CA ALA A 215 -24.99 -10.89 -2.44
C ALA A 215 -24.48 -10.57 -3.85
N SER A 216 -23.63 -9.56 -3.96
CA SER A 216 -22.89 -9.23 -5.19
C SER A 216 -21.41 -9.50 -4.94
N VAL A 217 -20.95 -10.69 -5.32
CA VAL A 217 -19.60 -11.17 -5.04
C VAL A 217 -18.99 -11.64 -6.35
N THR A 218 -18.05 -10.85 -6.87
CA THR A 218 -17.48 -11.01 -8.20
C THR A 218 -15.96 -11.02 -8.15
N CYS A 219 -15.38 -11.93 -8.92
CA CYS A 219 -13.95 -12.03 -9.18
C CYS A 219 -13.69 -11.75 -10.66
N THR A 220 -12.68 -10.96 -10.98
CA THR A 220 -12.19 -10.80 -12.36
C THR A 220 -10.77 -11.36 -12.47
N SER A 221 -10.53 -12.25 -13.44
CA SER A 221 -9.18 -12.74 -13.78
C SER A 221 -8.38 -11.71 -14.56
N ASP A 222 -9.07 -10.86 -15.31
CA ASP A 222 -8.50 -9.86 -16.20
C ASP A 222 -8.95 -8.44 -15.81
N ARG A 223 -8.63 -7.47 -16.69
CA ARG A 223 -9.02 -6.06 -16.61
C ARG A 223 -10.42 -5.94 -16.02
N PRO A 224 -10.65 -5.11 -14.98
CA PRO A 224 -12.00 -4.84 -14.51
C PRO A 224 -12.80 -4.35 -15.72
N VAL A 225 -13.82 -5.13 -16.11
CA VAL A 225 -14.79 -4.73 -17.14
C VAL A 225 -15.61 -3.53 -16.63
N VAL A 226 -15.56 -3.27 -15.33
CA VAL A 226 -16.32 -2.27 -14.59
C VAL A 226 -15.40 -1.16 -14.08
N SER A 227 -15.82 0.10 -14.25
CA SER A 227 -15.03 1.26 -13.80
C SER A 227 -14.96 1.37 -12.27
N HIS A 228 -13.91 2.03 -11.76
CA HIS A 228 -13.72 2.21 -10.31
C HIS A 228 -14.91 2.95 -9.66
N ALA A 229 -15.47 3.94 -10.34
CA ALA A 229 -16.64 4.68 -9.88
C ALA A 229 -17.87 3.77 -9.66
N VAL A 230 -18.12 2.83 -10.57
CA VAL A 230 -19.23 1.88 -10.43
C VAL A 230 -19.00 0.95 -9.22
N ILE A 231 -17.77 0.44 -9.05
CA ILE A 231 -17.41 -0.38 -7.88
C ILE A 231 -17.70 0.37 -6.57
N ARG A 232 -17.29 1.64 -6.47
CA ARG A 232 -17.57 2.46 -5.26
C ARG A 232 -19.05 2.72 -5.04
N GLN A 233 -19.82 2.96 -6.10
CA GLN A 233 -21.26 3.15 -6.01
C GLN A 233 -21.97 1.89 -5.47
N GLU A 234 -21.53 0.70 -5.89
CA GLU A 234 -22.03 -0.56 -5.35
C GLU A 234 -21.61 -0.77 -3.89
N MET A 235 -20.36 -0.44 -3.52
CA MET A 235 -19.92 -0.49 -2.12
C MET A 235 -20.80 0.39 -1.21
N ARG A 236 -21.23 1.58 -1.67
CA ARG A 236 -22.12 2.48 -0.90
C ARG A 236 -23.53 1.91 -0.69
N ARG A 237 -23.99 1.04 -1.61
CA ARG A 237 -25.25 0.31 -1.52
C ARG A 237 -25.13 -0.97 -0.68
N ALA A 238 -23.91 -1.36 -0.31
CA ALA A 238 -23.66 -2.57 0.45
C ALA A 238 -23.75 -2.32 1.96
N VAL A 239 -24.32 -3.27 2.71
CA VAL A 239 -24.26 -3.28 4.18
C VAL A 239 -22.89 -3.79 4.64
N PHE A 240 -22.51 -4.97 4.16
CA PHE A 240 -21.25 -5.64 4.48
C PHE A 240 -20.37 -5.77 3.24
N CYS A 241 -19.10 -5.39 3.37
CA CYS A 241 -18.12 -5.54 2.31
C CYS A 241 -17.03 -6.51 2.74
N LEU A 242 -16.85 -7.56 1.94
CA LEU A 242 -15.96 -8.66 2.25
C LEU A 242 -14.51 -8.24 1.99
N LEU A 243 -13.70 -8.28 3.04
CA LEU A 243 -12.25 -8.17 2.97
C LEU A 243 -11.64 -9.55 2.88
N LEU A 244 -11.55 -10.02 1.64
CA LEU A 244 -10.90 -11.28 1.34
C LEU A 244 -9.37 -11.14 1.41
N PRO A 245 -8.63 -12.21 1.76
CA PRO A 245 -7.18 -12.19 1.88
C PRO A 245 -6.48 -11.63 0.64
N GLY A 246 -5.38 -10.93 0.85
CA GLY A 246 -4.57 -10.34 -0.22
C GLY A 246 -3.13 -10.13 0.20
N ASP A 247 -2.32 -9.69 -0.76
CA ASP A 247 -0.86 -9.75 -0.63
C ASP A 247 -0.23 -8.44 -0.14
N THR A 248 -1.00 -7.35 -0.09
CA THR A 248 -0.57 -6.03 0.40
C THR A 248 -1.49 -5.54 1.49
N ALA A 249 -0.97 -4.79 2.46
CA ALA A 249 -1.72 -4.22 3.59
C ALA A 249 -2.37 -2.87 3.22
N SER A 250 -1.72 -2.12 2.34
CA SER A 250 -2.20 -0.85 1.78
C SER A 250 -3.08 -1.05 0.54
N SER A 251 -3.74 -2.20 0.40
CA SER A 251 -4.70 -2.36 -0.69
C SER A 251 -5.80 -1.30 -0.54
N SER A 252 -6.20 -0.70 -1.66
CA SER A 252 -7.29 0.27 -1.71
C SER A 252 -8.58 -0.28 -1.11
N ARG A 253 -8.81 -1.60 -1.19
CA ARG A 253 -10.05 -2.26 -0.74
C ARG A 253 -10.49 -1.87 0.66
N LEU A 254 -9.62 -1.93 1.67
CA LEU A 254 -10.02 -1.59 3.04
C LEU A 254 -10.38 -0.11 3.16
N THR A 255 -9.55 0.78 2.61
CA THR A 255 -9.83 2.22 2.65
C THR A 255 -11.15 2.54 1.93
N GLU A 256 -11.35 2.03 0.72
CA GLU A 256 -12.56 2.30 -0.08
C GLU A 256 -13.83 1.75 0.60
N ILE A 257 -13.77 0.58 1.25
CA ILE A 257 -14.88 0.04 2.04
C ILE A 257 -15.27 0.99 3.17
N VAL A 258 -14.28 1.48 3.93
CA VAL A 258 -14.49 2.41 5.04
C VAL A 258 -15.06 3.74 4.53
N LEU A 259 -14.53 4.27 3.42
CA LEU A 259 -15.00 5.50 2.79
C LEU A 259 -16.40 5.40 2.18
N ALA A 260 -16.76 4.23 1.67
CA ALA A 260 -18.12 3.92 1.22
C ALA A 260 -19.10 3.75 2.40
N GLY A 261 -18.62 3.80 3.64
CA GLY A 261 -19.39 3.55 4.85
C GLY A 261 -19.89 2.11 4.96
N CYS A 262 -19.30 1.17 4.22
CA CYS A 262 -19.67 -0.24 4.24
C CYS A 262 -18.97 -0.95 5.41
N ILE A 263 -19.67 -1.85 6.12
CA ILE A 263 -19.09 -2.55 7.27
C ILE A 263 -18.04 -3.55 6.76
N PRO A 264 -16.75 -3.40 7.11
CA PRO A 264 -15.71 -4.33 6.67
C PRO A 264 -15.90 -5.71 7.32
N VAL A 265 -15.78 -6.76 6.52
CA VAL A 265 -15.88 -8.16 6.97
C VAL A 265 -14.61 -8.92 6.61
N PHE A 266 -13.72 -9.12 7.57
CA PHE A 266 -12.46 -9.85 7.38
C PHE A 266 -12.71 -11.36 7.35
N LEU A 267 -12.28 -12.02 6.26
CA LEU A 267 -12.51 -13.46 6.04
C LEU A 267 -11.21 -14.26 6.02
N GLY A 268 -10.97 -15.03 7.08
CA GLY A 268 -9.91 -16.04 7.21
C GLY A 268 -8.50 -15.48 7.48
N PRO A 269 -7.63 -16.26 8.18
CA PRO A 269 -6.20 -15.96 8.21
C PRO A 269 -5.51 -16.31 6.88
N PRO A 270 -4.44 -15.59 6.49
CA PRO A 270 -4.02 -14.33 7.11
C PRO A 270 -5.06 -13.24 6.81
N TRP A 271 -5.51 -12.55 7.86
CA TRP A 271 -6.37 -11.38 7.66
C TRP A 271 -5.59 -10.35 6.85
N HIS A 272 -6.33 -9.60 6.04
CA HIS A 272 -5.74 -8.41 5.43
C HIS A 272 -5.07 -7.58 6.52
N ALA A 273 -3.81 -7.23 6.31
CA ALA A 273 -3.09 -6.46 7.30
C ALA A 273 -3.85 -5.16 7.58
N GLN A 274 -3.87 -4.79 8.86
CA GLN A 274 -4.69 -3.70 9.39
C GLN A 274 -3.81 -2.47 9.54
N PRO A 275 -3.93 -1.48 8.63
CA PRO A 275 -3.23 -0.22 8.79
C PRO A 275 -3.54 0.43 10.14
N LEU A 276 -2.52 1.01 10.77
CA LEU A 276 -2.67 1.69 12.04
C LEU A 276 -3.33 0.83 13.13
N ALA A 277 -3.14 -0.50 13.11
CA ALA A 277 -3.76 -1.43 14.08
C ALA A 277 -3.48 -1.08 15.55
N ALA A 278 -2.34 -0.44 15.84
CA ALA A 278 -2.02 0.03 17.20
C ALA A 278 -2.85 1.26 17.65
N ARG A 279 -3.57 1.90 16.73
CA ARG A 279 -4.35 3.13 16.96
C ARG A 279 -5.83 2.96 16.64
N LEU A 280 -6.19 2.03 15.75
CA LEU A 280 -7.57 1.75 15.36
C LEU A 280 -8.05 0.45 16.01
N ARG A 281 -9.18 0.53 16.71
CA ARG A 281 -9.88 -0.65 17.24
C ARG A 281 -10.79 -1.23 16.16
N TYR A 282 -10.23 -2.01 15.25
CA TYR A 282 -11.00 -2.66 14.17
C TYR A 282 -12.27 -3.40 14.65
N PRO A 283 -12.26 -4.13 15.78
CA PRO A 283 -13.48 -4.79 16.27
C PRO A 283 -14.66 -3.85 16.55
N ASP A 284 -14.43 -2.56 16.76
CA ASP A 284 -15.51 -1.59 17.02
C ASP A 284 -16.32 -1.26 15.77
N PHE A 285 -15.78 -1.50 14.56
CA PHE A 285 -16.41 -1.10 13.31
C PHE A 285 -16.34 -2.17 12.20
N SER A 286 -15.88 -3.38 12.51
CA SER A 286 -15.75 -4.47 11.53
C SER A 286 -16.07 -5.83 12.13
N VAL A 287 -16.32 -6.80 11.25
CA VAL A 287 -16.62 -8.19 11.62
C VAL A 287 -15.49 -9.10 11.18
N PHE A 288 -15.16 -10.10 12.00
CA PHE A 288 -14.12 -11.09 11.74
C PHE A 288 -14.71 -12.48 11.66
N PHE A 289 -14.42 -13.19 10.58
CA PHE A 289 -14.75 -14.60 10.41
C PHE A 289 -13.48 -15.41 10.21
N GLN A 290 -13.35 -16.48 10.97
CA GLN A 290 -12.32 -17.49 10.75
C GLN A 290 -12.81 -18.49 9.71
N LEU A 291 -11.93 -18.91 8.81
CA LEU A 291 -12.23 -19.89 7.77
C LEU A 291 -11.33 -21.11 7.97
N ASP A 292 -11.85 -22.14 8.64
CA ASP A 292 -11.08 -23.33 9.02
C ASP A 292 -10.64 -24.18 7.81
N ALA A 293 -11.40 -24.11 6.70
CA ALA A 293 -11.15 -24.85 5.47
C ALA A 293 -9.96 -24.34 4.62
N LEU A 294 -9.34 -23.21 5.00
CA LEU A 294 -8.19 -22.64 4.26
C LEU A 294 -6.86 -23.31 4.63
N SER A 295 -6.83 -24.09 5.71
CA SER A 295 -5.66 -24.86 6.16
C SER A 295 -5.11 -25.83 5.10
N HIS A 296 -5.98 -26.39 4.25
CA HIS A 296 -5.63 -27.31 3.17
C HIS A 296 -5.05 -26.63 1.91
N LEU A 297 -5.15 -25.30 1.79
CA LEU A 297 -4.56 -24.54 0.68
C LEU A 297 -3.07 -24.21 0.92
N GLY A 298 -2.45 -24.83 1.94
CA GLY A 298 -1.06 -24.61 2.33
C GLY A 298 -0.94 -23.72 3.58
N GLY A 299 -1.38 -24.24 4.72
CA GLY A 299 -1.33 -23.56 6.03
C GLY A 299 -0.03 -23.79 6.81
N ALA A 300 1.13 -23.64 6.19
CA ALA A 300 2.42 -23.67 6.89
C ALA A 300 3.25 -22.41 6.56
N SER A 301 2.80 -21.25 7.03
CA SER A 301 3.63 -20.08 7.39
C SER A 301 2.77 -18.84 7.68
N LEU A 302 2.28 -18.72 8.91
CA LEU A 302 2.03 -17.40 9.51
C LEU A 302 3.36 -16.74 9.95
N GLY A 303 4.34 -16.76 9.06
CA GLY A 303 5.67 -16.19 9.27
C GLY A 303 6.49 -16.45 8.02
N VAL A 304 6.69 -15.40 7.22
CA VAL A 304 7.62 -15.31 6.06
C VAL A 304 8.81 -16.28 6.15
N PRO A 305 9.35 -16.87 5.04
CA PRO A 305 8.81 -17.25 3.73
C PRO A 305 9.20 -18.71 3.32
N HIS A 306 8.80 -19.19 2.13
CA HIS A 306 9.72 -19.97 1.29
C HIS A 306 9.56 -19.61 -0.20
N GLU A 307 10.71 -19.38 -0.80
CA GLU A 307 11.03 -19.07 -2.20
C GLU A 307 10.84 -17.63 -2.72
N PRO A 308 11.86 -17.09 -3.42
CA PRO A 308 11.71 -15.89 -4.21
C PRO A 308 10.75 -16.24 -5.34
N LEU A 309 9.62 -15.54 -5.45
CA LEU A 309 8.86 -15.55 -6.69
C LEU A 309 9.72 -14.90 -7.78
N ALA A 310 10.57 -15.72 -8.38
CA ALA A 310 11.12 -15.48 -9.69
C ALA A 310 9.93 -15.32 -10.64
N GLY A 311 9.82 -14.13 -11.21
CA GLY A 311 9.05 -13.83 -12.42
C GLY A 311 7.66 -14.46 -12.51
N GLN A 312 6.65 -13.79 -11.95
CA GLN A 312 5.35 -13.64 -12.59
C GLN A 312 4.52 -12.61 -11.82
N ALA A 313 4.56 -11.38 -12.32
CA ALA A 313 3.64 -10.33 -11.91
C ALA A 313 2.23 -10.73 -12.36
N ALA A 314 1.33 -11.04 -11.43
CA ALA A 314 -0.09 -10.96 -11.71
C ALA A 314 -0.44 -9.46 -11.79
N SER A 315 -0.26 -8.89 -12.98
CA SER A 315 -0.64 -7.51 -13.27
C SER A 315 -2.14 -7.38 -13.13
N SER A 316 -2.61 -6.77 -12.05
CA SER A 316 -3.95 -6.23 -12.08
C SER A 316 -3.94 -5.03 -13.02
N VAL A 317 -4.99 -4.82 -13.77
CA VAL A 317 -4.96 -3.81 -14.85
C VAL A 317 -5.03 -2.39 -14.33
N TRP A 318 -5.36 -2.23 -13.05
CA TRP A 318 -5.16 -1.00 -12.33
C TRP A 318 -3.70 -0.56 -12.29
N ASP A 319 -2.75 -1.46 -12.59
CA ASP A 319 -1.33 -1.24 -12.45
C ASP A 319 -0.69 -0.66 -13.74
N GLN A 320 -1.07 -1.13 -14.94
CA GLN A 320 -0.27 -0.90 -16.16
C GLN A 320 -0.28 0.53 -16.74
N GLN A 321 -1.28 1.36 -16.46
CA GLN A 321 -1.31 2.75 -16.98
C GLN A 321 -0.38 3.72 -16.22
N TRP A 322 0.24 3.28 -15.13
CA TRP A 322 0.96 4.14 -14.18
C TRP A 322 2.47 3.91 -14.13
N TYR A 323 3.04 3.20 -15.11
CA TYR A 323 4.44 2.70 -15.06
C TYR A 323 5.40 3.33 -16.07
N ALA A 324 5.17 4.58 -16.46
CA ALA A 324 6.25 5.40 -17.01
C ALA A 324 7.19 5.87 -15.87
N PRO A 325 8.39 6.39 -16.13
CA PRO A 325 9.11 7.21 -15.15
C PRO A 325 8.36 8.56 -15.02
N ILE A 326 8.03 9.01 -13.80
CA ILE A 326 6.93 10.00 -13.65
C ILE A 326 7.31 11.39 -13.12
N CYS A 327 8.45 11.60 -12.47
CA CYS A 327 8.69 12.90 -11.83
C CYS A 327 9.76 13.72 -12.53
N SER A 328 9.47 14.94 -12.99
CA SER A 328 10.44 16.00 -13.33
C SER A 328 10.53 17.04 -12.23
#